data_AF-A0AAD5N3X0-F1
#
_entry.id   AF-A0AAD5N3X0-F1
#
_cell.length_a   1.000
_cell.length_b   1.000
_cell.length_c   1.000
_cell.angle_alpha   90.00
_cell.angle_beta   90.00
_cell.angle_gamma   90.00
#
_symmetry.space_group_name_H-M   'P 1'
#
loop_
_entity.id
_entity.type
_entity.pdbx_description
1 polymer ?
#
loop_
_entity_poly.entity_id
_entity_poly.type
_entity_poly.pdbx_seq_one_letter_code
_entity_poly.pdbx_strand_id
1 'polypeptide(L)'
;MKKDDQFCIIVGHAVTGICTGTIDGRRGARIRAMCTEANKATIGPVSTNHTSFSGTLMTTNIIMVNWSRQMWQSVLNRAIRMLASGPFKSHFFSVSGNVVGN
;
A
#
# COMPACT_ATOMS: atom_id res chain seq x y z
N MET A 1 0.58 -18.58 -13.42
CA MET A 1 0.20 -17.53 -12.46
C MET A 1 -1.10 -17.97 -11.81
N LYS A 2 -1.07 -18.51 -10.59
CA LYS A 2 -2.29 -18.88 -9.85
C LYS A 2 -2.92 -17.59 -9.35
N LYS A 3 -4.21 -17.41 -9.63
CA LYS A 3 -4.98 -16.26 -9.16
C LYS A 3 -5.55 -16.66 -7.80
N ASP A 4 -4.88 -16.25 -6.74
CA ASP A 4 -5.40 -16.45 -5.38
C ASP A 4 -6.47 -15.38 -5.14
N ASP A 5 -7.74 -15.76 -5.20
CA ASP A 5 -8.86 -14.87 -4.89
C ASP A 5 -8.86 -14.60 -3.36
N GLN A 6 -8.21 -13.52 -2.93
CA GLN A 6 -8.17 -13.10 -1.54
C GLN A 6 -9.40 -12.23 -1.20
N PHE A 7 -10.11 -12.56 -0.12
CA PHE A 7 -11.24 -11.75 0.36
C PHE A 7 -10.75 -10.69 1.36
N CYS A 8 -11.06 -9.41 1.11
CA CYS A 8 -10.65 -8.29 1.94
C CYS A 8 -11.77 -7.87 2.90
N ILE A 9 -11.42 -7.53 4.14
CA ILE A 9 -12.33 -6.89 5.10
C ILE A 9 -12.14 -5.39 5.02
N ILE A 10 -13.23 -4.67 4.75
CA ILE A 10 -13.22 -3.21 4.61
C ILE A 10 -14.00 -2.60 5.76
N VAL A 11 -13.35 -1.72 6.54
CA VAL A 11 -14.00 -0.91 7.57
C VAL A 11 -13.87 0.55 7.14
N GLY A 12 -15.01 1.21 6.92
CA GLY A 12 -15.04 2.53 6.30
C GLY A 12 -14.47 2.49 4.87
N HIS A 13 -13.32 3.16 4.66
CA HIS A 13 -12.62 3.23 3.37
C HIS A 13 -11.28 2.50 3.36
N ALA A 14 -10.97 1.72 4.41
CA ALA A 14 -9.69 1.03 4.56
C ALA A 14 -9.89 -0.48 4.59
N VAL A 15 -9.00 -1.23 3.92
CA VAL A 15 -8.87 -2.68 4.12
C VAL A 15 -8.17 -2.89 5.46
N THR A 16 -8.84 -3.53 6.41
CA THR A 16 -8.34 -3.75 7.78
C THR A 16 -7.89 -5.18 8.03
N GLY A 17 -8.19 -6.11 7.13
CA GLY A 17 -7.75 -7.49 7.22
C GLY A 17 -7.90 -8.24 5.91
N ILE A 18 -7.12 -9.30 5.73
CA ILE A 18 -7.22 -10.21 4.59
C ILE A 18 -7.64 -11.57 5.12
N CYS A 19 -8.68 -12.13 4.50
CA CYS A 19 -9.08 -13.50 4.77
C CYS A 19 -8.20 -14.49 4.04
N THR A 20 -7.40 -15.23 4.79
CA THR A 20 -6.50 -16.25 4.28
C THR A 20 -7.15 -17.63 4.43
N GLY A 21 -8.21 -17.88 3.67
CA GLY A 21 -8.81 -19.21 3.54
C GLY A 21 -8.32 -19.89 2.26
N THR A 22 -7.77 -21.10 2.35
CA THR A 22 -7.36 -21.86 1.16
C THR A 22 -8.60 -22.18 0.30
N ILE A 23 -8.62 -21.64 -0.93
CA ILE A 23 -9.71 -21.87 -1.87
C ILE A 23 -9.42 -23.17 -2.63
N ASP A 24 -9.86 -24.30 -2.09
CA ASP A 24 -10.16 -25.42 -2.98
C ASP A 24 -11.48 -25.11 -3.71
N GLY A 25 -11.44 -25.23 -5.04
CA GLY A 25 -12.35 -24.65 -6.04
C GLY A 25 -13.87 -24.94 -5.96
N ARG A 26 -14.39 -25.36 -4.81
CA ARG A 26 -15.82 -25.55 -4.53
C ARG A 26 -16.36 -24.70 -3.37
N ARG A 27 -15.57 -23.79 -2.77
CA ARG A 27 -15.91 -23.15 -1.47
C ARG A 27 -15.81 -21.61 -1.39
N GLY A 28 -15.86 -20.87 -2.50
CA GLY A 28 -15.89 -19.40 -2.44
C GLY A 28 -17.03 -18.79 -1.59
N ALA A 29 -18.16 -19.50 -1.48
CA ALA A 29 -19.26 -19.10 -0.58
C ALA A 29 -18.99 -19.42 0.90
N ARG A 30 -18.21 -20.48 1.20
CA ARG A 30 -17.90 -20.92 2.57
C ARG A 30 -16.86 -20.01 3.24
N ILE A 31 -15.93 -19.48 2.45
CA ILE A 31 -14.89 -18.55 2.94
C ILE A 31 -15.52 -17.25 3.43
N ARG A 32 -16.52 -16.72 2.71
CA ARG A 32 -17.29 -15.55 3.19
C ARG A 32 -17.95 -15.78 4.55
N ALA A 33 -18.44 -16.98 4.83
CA ALA A 33 -19.02 -17.33 6.13
C ALA A 33 -17.97 -17.51 7.25
N MET A 34 -16.75 -17.92 6.89
CA MET A 34 -15.62 -18.04 7.83
C MET A 34 -14.99 -16.68 8.15
N CYS A 35 -15.12 -15.70 7.26
CA CYS A 35 -14.68 -14.32 7.43
C CYS A 35 -15.67 -13.44 8.20
N THR A 36 -16.07 -13.90 9.37
CA THR A 36 -16.97 -13.16 10.27
C THR A 36 -16.25 -12.81 11.56
N GLU A 37 -16.69 -11.79 12.29
CA GLU A 37 -16.07 -11.40 13.58
C GLU A 37 -16.00 -12.56 14.59
N ALA A 38 -16.86 -13.57 14.45
CA ALA A 38 -16.86 -14.78 15.27
C ALA A 38 -15.65 -15.71 14.99
N ASN A 39 -15.02 -15.60 13.82
CA ASN A 39 -13.98 -16.51 13.33
C ASN A 39 -12.67 -15.75 13.01
N LYS A 40 -12.22 -14.90 13.95
CA LYS A 40 -11.00 -14.07 13.87
C LYS A 40 -9.74 -14.85 13.49
N ALA A 41 -9.68 -16.16 13.75
CA ALA A 41 -8.55 -17.03 13.41
C ALA A 41 -8.27 -17.14 11.90
N THR A 42 -9.23 -16.75 11.04
CA THR A 42 -9.07 -16.77 9.57
C THR A 42 -8.76 -15.39 8.97
N ILE A 43 -8.71 -14.36 9.81
CA ILE A 43 -8.41 -12.98 9.42
C ILE A 43 -6.93 -12.73 9.70
N GLY A 44 -6.14 -12.71 8.64
CA GLY A 44 -4.74 -12.29 8.68
C GLY A 44 -4.61 -10.77 8.59
N PRO A 45 -3.48 -10.22 9.07
CA PRO A 45 -3.16 -8.82 8.83
C PRO A 45 -3.04 -8.54 7.33
N VAL A 46 -3.36 -7.30 6.92
CA VAL A 46 -3.08 -6.84 5.56
C VAL A 46 -1.57 -6.90 5.34
N SER A 47 -1.13 -7.70 4.37
CA SER A 47 0.29 -7.77 4.04
C SER A 47 0.80 -6.39 3.63
N THR A 48 2.00 -6.03 4.11
CA THR A 48 2.65 -4.74 3.85
C THR A 48 2.85 -4.46 2.35
N ASN A 49 2.84 -5.52 1.53
CA ASN A 49 2.94 -5.43 0.07
C ASN A 49 1.69 -4.81 -0.59
N HIS A 50 0.54 -4.85 0.08
CA HIS A 50 -0.72 -4.26 -0.41
C HIS A 50 -0.89 -2.81 0.05
N THR A 51 0.04 -2.28 0.85
CA THR A 51 0.02 -0.91 1.40
C THR A 51 1.14 -0.03 0.85
N SER A 52 1.83 -0.46 -0.21
CA SER A 52 2.88 0.32 -0.88
C SER A 52 2.34 0.96 -2.16
N PHE A 53 2.73 2.21 -2.40
CA PHE A 53 2.49 2.94 -3.64
C PHE A 53 3.84 3.28 -4.26
N SER A 54 4.02 2.97 -5.55
CA SER A 54 5.23 3.32 -6.31
C SER A 54 4.86 4.15 -7.54
N GLY A 55 5.74 5.06 -7.93
CA GLY A 55 5.52 5.92 -9.09
C GLY A 55 6.74 6.78 -9.42
N THR A 56 6.70 7.38 -10.60
CA THR A 56 7.75 8.29 -11.09
C THR A 56 7.19 9.71 -11.15
N LEU A 57 7.92 10.66 -10.58
CA LEU A 57 7.59 12.08 -10.67
C LEU A 57 8.39 12.70 -11.82
N MET A 58 7.69 13.30 -12.79
CA MET A 58 8.31 14.09 -13.86
C MET A 58 8.08 15.58 -13.57
N THR A 59 9.11 16.40 -13.82
CA THR A 59 8.97 17.86 -13.81
C THR A 59 8.96 18.40 -15.23
N THR A 60 8.19 19.45 -15.44
CA THR A 60 8.25 20.27 -16.66
C THR A 60 8.98 21.59 -16.43
N ASN A 61 9.40 21.87 -15.18
CA ASN A 61 10.07 23.11 -14.83
C ASN A 61 11.55 23.05 -15.25
N ILE A 62 11.94 23.96 -16.16
CA ILE A 62 13.28 24.03 -16.75
C ILE A 62 14.39 24.40 -15.76
N ILE A 63 14.04 24.98 -14.61
CA ILE A 63 15.00 25.24 -13.54
C ILE A 63 15.24 23.93 -12.77
N MET A 64 14.16 23.24 -12.42
CA MET A 64 14.22 21.99 -11.65
C MET A 64 14.85 20.82 -12.43
N VAL A 65 14.76 20.81 -13.77
CA VAL A 65 15.43 19.77 -14.57
C VAL A 65 16.95 19.84 -14.46
N ASN A 66 17.51 21.03 -14.22
CA ASN A 66 18.95 21.27 -14.07
C ASN A 66 19.43 21.12 -12.62
N TRP A 67 18.54 20.76 -11.69
CA TRP A 67 18.92 20.57 -10.30
C TRP A 67 19.75 19.31 -10.11
N SER A 68 20.71 19.40 -9.18
CA SER A 68 21.50 18.23 -8.80
C SER A 68 20.61 17.18 -8.12
N ARG A 69 21.08 15.93 -8.09
CA ARG A 69 20.41 14.84 -7.36
C ARG A 69 20.18 15.21 -5.89
N GLN A 70 21.10 15.94 -5.24
CA GLN A 70 20.92 16.34 -3.84
C GLN A 70 19.77 17.35 -3.66
N MET A 71 19.61 18.30 -4.59
CA MET A 71 18.51 19.26 -4.55
C MET A 71 17.16 18.55 -4.72
N TRP A 72 17.07 17.63 -5.68
CA TRP A 72 15.90 16.77 -5.85
C TRP A 72 15.60 15.93 -4.62
N GLN A 73 16.64 15.35 -4.01
CA GLN A 73 16.48 14.53 -2.82
C GLN A 73 15.97 15.36 -1.64
N SER A 74 16.35 16.64 -1.53
CA SER A 74 15.82 17.55 -0.51
C SER A 74 14.31 17.76 -0.65
N VAL A 75 13.81 17.98 -1.86
CA VAL A 75 12.37 18.09 -2.14
C VAL A 75 11.65 16.78 -1.84
N LEU A 76 12.20 15.66 -2.33
CA LEU A 76 11.62 14.34 -2.09
C LEU A 76 11.56 14.02 -0.59
N ASN A 77 12.61 14.32 0.17
CA ASN A 77 12.63 14.13 1.62
C ASN A 77 11.55 14.98 2.32
N ARG A 78 11.28 16.20 1.84
CA ARG A 78 10.19 17.03 2.37
C ARG A 78 8.83 16.43 2.07
N ALA A 79 8.61 15.93 0.86
CA ALA A 79 7.37 15.24 0.48
C ALA A 79 7.17 13.96 1.31
N ILE A 80 8.21 13.13 1.46
CA ILE A 80 8.20 11.93 2.30
C ILE A 80 7.83 12.29 3.75
N ARG A 81 8.44 13.34 4.30
CA ARG A 81 8.08 13.82 5.65
C ARG A 81 6.62 14.24 5.71
N MET A 82 6.10 15.02 4.76
CA MET A 82 4.68 15.41 4.76
C MET A 82 3.72 14.20 4.68
N LEU A 83 4.09 13.17 3.93
CA LEU A 83 3.31 11.93 3.83
C LEU A 83 3.40 11.10 5.13
N ALA A 84 4.58 11.03 5.74
CA ALA A 84 4.84 10.29 6.97
C ALA A 84 4.40 11.02 8.25
N SER A 85 4.30 12.36 8.20
CA SER A 85 3.88 13.23 9.29
C SER A 85 2.81 14.18 8.78
N GLY A 86 1.55 13.78 8.95
CA GLY A 86 0.41 14.54 8.45
C GLY A 86 -0.86 13.71 8.48
N PRO A 87 -1.96 14.22 7.89
CA PRO A 87 -3.23 13.50 7.81
C PRO A 87 -3.11 12.17 7.05
N PHE A 88 -2.05 11.99 6.27
CA PHE A 88 -1.82 10.79 5.48
C PHE A 88 -1.05 9.68 6.18
N LYS A 89 -0.50 9.92 7.38
CA LYS A 89 0.36 8.95 8.08
C LYS A 89 -0.31 7.60 8.28
N SER A 90 -1.61 7.57 8.60
CA SER A 90 -2.36 6.34 8.82
C SER A 90 -2.64 5.54 7.55
N HIS A 91 -2.39 6.11 6.36
CA HIS A 91 -2.61 5.43 5.08
C HIS A 91 -1.37 4.71 4.55
N PHE A 92 -0.20 4.93 5.16
CA PHE A 92 1.05 4.34 4.71
C PHE A 92 1.72 3.58 5.86
N PHE A 93 2.05 2.32 5.61
CA PHE A 93 2.87 1.55 6.55
C PHE A 93 4.32 2.08 6.60
N SER A 94 4.87 2.41 5.44
CA SER A 94 6.17 3.05 5.30
C SER A 94 6.18 3.98 4.09
N VAL A 95 7.02 5.02 4.15
CA VAL A 95 7.22 5.95 3.04
C VAL A 95 8.72 6.10 2.83
N SER A 96 9.18 5.83 1.62
CA SER A 96 10.56 5.99 1.20
C SER A 96 10.61 6.40 -0.27
N GLY A 97 11.73 6.98 -0.69
CA GLY A 97 11.89 7.41 -2.07
C GLY A 97 13.34 7.78 -2.37
N ASN A 98 13.76 7.47 -3.58
CA ASN A 98 15.10 7.71 -4.09
C ASN A 98 15.03 8.48 -5.42
N VAL A 99 15.91 9.45 -5.58
CA VAL A 99 16.09 10.13 -6.87
C VAL A 99 17.00 9.29 -7.74
N VAL A 100 16.43 8.72 -8.81
CA VAL A 100 17.19 8.07 -9.88
C VAL A 100 17.41 9.11 -10.96
N GLY A 101 18.65 9.56 -11.15
CA GLY A 101 19.00 10.41 -12.28
C GLY A 101 19.32 9.56 -13.50
N ASN A 102 19.17 10.14 -14.70
CA ASN A 102 19.98 9.74 -15.84
C ASN A 102 21.48 9.94 -15.52
#